data_AF-A0AAP5ID96-F1
#
_entry.id   AF-A0AAP5ID96-F1
#
_cell.length_a   1.000
_cell.length_b   1.000
_cell.length_c   1.000
_cell.angle_alpha   90.00
_cell.angle_beta   90.00
_cell.angle_gamma   90.00
#
_symmetry.space_group_name_H-M   'P 1'
#
loop_
_entity.id
_entity.type
_entity.pdbx_description
1 polymer ?
#
loop_
_entity_poly.entity_id
_entity_poly.type
_entity_poly.pdbx_seq_one_letter_code
_entity_poly.pdbx_strand_id
1 'polypeptide(L)'
;MLNISLDDEIEKYLVEILAHEKTTSNELIKRLLVEHWQSLQPRKTILERMGGYPENLLNGPSDLSDRDKRYKYLAEHFQRRYEESQQKQQA
;
A
#
# COMPACT_ATOMS: atom_id res chain seq x y z
N MET A 1 -14.91 -4.48 27.88
CA MET A 1 -13.54 -4.21 28.36
C MET A 1 -12.75 -5.50 28.22
N LEU A 2 -11.60 -5.46 27.55
CA LEU A 2 -10.70 -6.61 27.50
C LEU A 2 -10.04 -6.72 28.89
N ASN A 3 -10.07 -7.90 29.51
CA ASN A 3 -9.39 -8.14 30.77
C ASN A 3 -8.12 -8.95 30.47
N ILE A 4 -6.96 -8.46 30.88
CA ILE A 4 -5.68 -9.13 30.66
C ILE A 4 -5.16 -9.54 32.02
N SER A 5 -4.99 -10.85 32.21
CA SER A 5 -4.32 -11.39 33.38
C SER A 5 -2.82 -11.40 33.12
N LEU A 6 -2.08 -10.63 33.91
CA LEU A 6 -0.62 -10.62 33.93
C LEU A 6 -0.18 -11.46 35.14
N ASP A 7 0.96 -12.13 35.02
CA ASP A 7 1.64 -12.71 36.17
C ASP A 7 2.43 -11.64 36.93
N ASP A 8 2.90 -12.00 38.14
CA ASP A 8 3.59 -11.07 39.04
C ASP A 8 4.89 -10.51 38.42
N GLU A 9 5.56 -11.29 37.57
CA GLU A 9 6.80 -10.87 36.91
C GLU A 9 6.53 -9.84 35.81
N ILE A 10 5.54 -10.10 34.95
CA ILE A 10 5.16 -9.19 33.87
C ILE A 10 4.52 -7.91 34.43
N GLU A 11 3.78 -7.99 35.54
CA GLU A 11 3.26 -6.80 36.22
C GLU A 11 4.39 -5.89 36.71
N LYS A 12 5.47 -6.48 37.25
CA LYS A 12 6.67 -5.71 37.63
C LYS A 12 7.27 -4.98 36.42
N TYR A 13 7.40 -5.64 35.27
CA TYR A 13 7.91 -5.00 34.05
C TYR A 13 6.99 -3.88 33.57
N LEU A 14 5.67 -4.07 33.64
CA LEU A 14 4.71 -3.02 33.28
C LEU A 14 4.92 -1.77 34.14
N VAL A 15 5.07 -1.93 35.46
CA VAL A 15 5.33 -0.80 36.37
C VAL A 15 6.63 -0.09 36.03
N GLU A 16 7.70 -0.84 35.76
CA GLU A 16 9.00 -0.26 35.38
C GLU A 16 8.93 0.53 34.06
N ILE A 17 8.25 -0.01 33.04
CA ILE A 17 8.08 0.67 31.74
C ILE A 17 7.28 1.96 31.90
N LEU A 18 6.16 1.91 32.65
CA LEU A 18 5.32 3.08 32.87
C LEU A 18 6.05 4.18 33.64
N ALA A 19 6.88 3.80 34.62
CA ALA A 19 7.71 4.75 35.36
C ALA A 19 8.77 5.42 34.46
N HIS A 20 9.38 4.65 33.56
CA HIS A 20 10.40 5.16 32.64
C HIS A 20 9.81 6.07 31.56
N GLU A 21 8.74 5.64 30.90
CA GLU A 21 8.14 6.36 29.78
C GLU A 21 7.19 7.48 30.20
N LYS A 22 6.74 7.48 31.46
CA LYS A 22 5.74 8.43 32.00
C LYS A 22 4.43 8.39 31.22
N THR A 23 4.01 7.19 30.80
CA THR A 23 2.78 6.94 30.04
C THR A 23 1.76 6.19 30.89
N THR A 24 0.56 5.95 30.33
CA THR A 24 -0.47 5.12 30.97
C THR A 24 -0.48 3.72 30.38
N SER A 25 -0.92 2.72 31.13
CA SER A 25 -1.01 1.32 30.66
C SER A 25 -1.83 1.20 29.37
N ASN A 26 -2.91 1.98 29.25
CA ASN A 26 -3.77 1.98 28.07
C ASN A 26 -3.05 2.52 26.82
N GLU A 27 -2.25 3.58 26.99
CA GLU A 27 -1.46 4.16 25.90
C GLU A 27 -0.34 3.21 25.46
N LEU A 28 0.36 2.62 26.42
CA LEU A 28 1.39 1.62 26.15
C LEU A 28 0.82 0.41 25.39
N ILE A 29 -0.31 -0.14 25.84
CA ILE A 29 -0.97 -1.27 25.17
C ILE A 29 -1.39 -0.89 23.75
N LYS A 30 -1.97 0.29 23.53
CA LYS A 30 -2.32 0.76 22.18
C LYS A 30 -1.10 0.82 21.27
N ARG A 31 0.01 1.37 21.76
CA ARG A 31 1.25 1.48 20.99
C ARG A 31 1.82 0.11 20.65
N LEU A 32 1.96 -0.77 21.65
CA LEU A 32 2.46 -2.14 21.47
C LEU A 32 1.59 -2.95 20.50
N LEU A 33 0.27 -2.82 20.56
CA LEU A 33 -0.62 -3.50 19.63
C LEU A 33 -0.43 -3.02 18.19
N VAL A 34 -0.28 -1.70 17.98
CA VAL A 34 -0.01 -1.14 16.64
C VAL A 34 1.34 -1.61 16.12
N GLU A 35 2.39 -1.55 16.94
CA GLU A 35 3.73 -2.00 16.58
C GLU A 35 3.76 -3.49 16.26
N HIS A 36 3.13 -4.32 17.11
CA HIS A 36 3.04 -5.75 16.90
C HIS A 36 2.25 -6.08 15.63
N TRP A 37 1.09 -5.43 15.42
CA TRP A 37 0.31 -5.58 14.21
C TRP A 37 1.10 -5.23 12.95
N GLN A 38 1.88 -4.15 12.99
CA GLN A 38 2.76 -3.75 11.88
C GLN A 38 3.89 -4.76 11.65
N SER A 39 4.48 -5.32 12.72
CA SER A 39 5.54 -6.32 12.61
C SER A 39 5.08 -7.64 11.99
N LEU A 40 3.79 -7.98 12.17
CA LEU A 40 3.17 -9.15 11.54
C LEU A 40 2.89 -8.92 10.05
N GLN A 41 2.83 -7.65 9.60
CA GLN A 41 2.67 -7.38 8.18
C GLN A 41 3.94 -7.78 7.43
N PRO A 42 3.82 -8.50 6.30
CA PRO A 42 4.97 -8.77 5.45
C PRO A 42 5.63 -7.44 5.06
N ARG A 43 6.95 -7.38 5.18
CA ARG A 43 7.71 -6.21 4.70
C ARG A 43 7.43 -6.06 3.22
N LYS A 44 6.75 -4.97 2.84
CA LYS A 44 6.53 -4.63 1.44
C LYS A 44 7.87 -4.51 0.73
N THR A 45 8.01 -5.23 -0.38
CA THR A 45 9.11 -5.07 -1.32
C THR A 45 9.13 -3.64 -1.86
N ILE A 46 10.25 -3.21 -2.42
CA ILE A 46 10.36 -1.88 -3.07
C ILE A 46 9.25 -1.71 -4.12
N LEU A 47 8.95 -2.77 -4.87
CA LEU A 47 7.92 -2.77 -5.91
C LEU A 47 6.52 -2.54 -5.31
N GLU A 48 6.16 -3.24 -4.23
CA GLU A 48 4.88 -3.05 -3.54
C GLU A 48 4.77 -1.67 -2.89
N ARG A 49 5.88 -1.10 -2.41
CA ARG A 49 5.94 0.28 -1.91
C ARG A 49 5.71 1.30 -3.02
N MET A 50 6.10 0.97 -4.26
CA MET A 50 5.92 1.81 -5.45
C MET A 50 4.53 1.65 -6.11
N GLY A 51 3.63 0.84 -5.53
CA GLY A 51 2.30 0.60 -6.08
C GLY A 51 2.14 -0.73 -6.82
N GLY A 52 3.12 -1.63 -6.74
CA GLY A 52 3.07 -2.96 -7.35
C GLY A 52 3.73 -3.02 -8.73
N TYR A 53 3.52 -4.13 -9.43
CA TYR A 53 4.02 -4.28 -10.79
C TYR A 53 3.16 -3.44 -11.73
N PRO A 54 3.74 -2.53 -12.53
CA PRO A 54 2.98 -1.73 -13.49
C PRO A 54 2.27 -2.64 -14.50
N GLU A 55 0.93 -2.58 -14.49
CA GLU A 55 0.05 -3.50 -15.23
C GLU A 55 0.35 -3.56 -16.74
N ASN A 56 0.86 -2.47 -17.31
CA ASN A 56 1.06 -2.31 -18.75
C ASN A 56 2.51 -2.06 -19.18
N LEU A 57 3.50 -2.28 -18.30
CA LEU A 57 4.89 -1.87 -18.55
C LEU A 57 5.51 -2.49 -19.81
N LEU A 58 4.99 -3.64 -20.25
CA LEU A 58 5.43 -4.35 -21.44
C LEU A 58 4.25 -4.77 -22.34
N ASN A 59 3.05 -4.26 -22.07
CA ASN A 59 1.86 -4.52 -22.88
C ASN A 59 1.86 -3.53 -24.05
N GLY A 60 2.79 -3.71 -24.99
CA GLY A 60 2.88 -2.82 -26.13
C GLY A 60 3.84 -3.33 -27.21
N PRO A 61 3.74 -2.77 -28.43
CA PRO A 61 4.69 -3.04 -29.49
C PRO A 61 6.15 -2.78 -29.05
N SER A 62 7.04 -3.70 -29.42
CA SER A 62 8.47 -3.65 -29.05
C SER A 62 9.23 -2.43 -29.57
N ASP A 63 8.67 -1.71 -30.53
CA ASP A 63 9.31 -0.60 -31.24
C ASP A 63 8.78 0.78 -30.83
N LEU A 64 8.01 0.86 -29.73
CA LEU A 64 7.59 2.12 -29.12
C LEU A 64 8.72 2.91 -28.44
N SER A 65 9.99 2.51 -28.57
CA SER A 65 11.10 3.42 -28.24
C SER A 65 11.29 4.50 -29.31
N ASP A 66 10.96 4.19 -30.56
CA ASP A 66 11.04 5.13 -31.67
C ASP A 66 9.96 6.21 -31.54
N ARG A 67 10.35 7.48 -31.73
CA ARG A 67 9.45 8.62 -31.66
C ARG A 67 8.34 8.49 -32.70
N ASP A 68 8.68 8.27 -33.96
CA ASP A 68 7.70 8.35 -35.06
C ASP A 68 6.68 7.22 -34.95
N LYS A 69 7.14 6.04 -34.55
CA LYS A 69 6.28 4.88 -34.29
C LYS A 69 5.35 5.11 -33.11
N ARG A 70 5.83 5.72 -32.02
CA ARG A 70 4.97 6.12 -30.89
C ARG A 70 3.90 7.12 -31.30
N TYR A 71 4.25 8.16 -32.06
CA TYR A 71 3.28 9.17 -32.47
C TYR A 71 2.17 8.55 -33.32
N LYS A 72 2.53 7.68 -34.27
CA LYS A 72 1.56 6.95 -35.09
C LYS A 72 0.65 6.08 -34.24
N TYR A 73 1.22 5.26 -33.34
CA TYR A 73 0.46 4.38 -32.46
C TYR A 73 -0.53 5.14 -31.56
N LEU A 74 -0.09 6.25 -30.97
CA LEU A 74 -0.94 7.09 -30.11
C LEU A 74 -2.06 7.76 -30.92
N ALA A 75 -1.77 8.26 -32.12
CA ALA A 75 -2.79 8.87 -32.99
C ALA A 75 -3.91 7.87 -33.33
N GLU A 76 -3.55 6.66 -33.72
CA GLU A 76 -4.51 5.58 -34.01
C GLU A 76 -5.34 5.20 -32.76
N HIS A 77 -4.68 5.12 -31.60
CA HIS A 77 -5.36 4.84 -30.33
C HIS A 77 -6.38 5.93 -29.96
N PHE A 78 -6.03 7.21 -30.11
CA PHE A 78 -6.95 8.32 -29.81
C PHE A 78 -8.13 8.38 -30.78
N GLN A 79 -7.90 8.14 -32.07
CA GLN A 79 -8.95 8.09 -33.08
C GLN A 79 -9.98 7.00 -32.76
N ARG A 80 -9.51 5.78 -32.46
CA ARG A 80 -10.38 4.66 -32.09
C ARG A 80 -11.21 4.97 -30.85
N ARG A 81 -10.58 5.53 -29.81
CA ARG A 81 -11.28 5.93 -28.59
C ARG A 81 -12.36 6.99 -28.84
N TYR A 82 -12.09 7.93 -29.75
CA TYR A 82 -13.06 8.92 -30.16
C TYR A 82 -14.26 8.27 -30.86
N GLU A 83 -14.02 7.38 -31.83
CA GLU A 83 -15.08 6.66 -32.55
C GLU A 83 -15.94 5.81 -31.62
N GLU A 84 -15.33 5.06 -30.70
CA GLU A 84 -16.03 4.29 -29.67
C GLU A 84 -16.92 5.18 -28.78
N SER A 85 -16.45 6.39 -28.44
CA SER A 85 -17.24 7.33 -27.64
C SER A 85 -18.45 7.88 -28.39
N GLN A 86 -18.36 8.07 -29.71
CA GLN A 86 -19.47 8.52 -30.55
C GLN A 86 -20.51 7.42 -30.72
N GLN A 87 -20.08 6.18 -30.93
CA GLN A 87 -20.98 5.02 -31.04
C GLN A 87 -21.79 4.82 -29.74
N LYS A 88 -21.17 4.96 -28.57
CA LYS A 88 -21.85 4.88 -27.27
C LYS A 88 -22.87 5.99 -27.02
N GLN A 89 -22.75 7.13 -27.69
CA GLN A 89 -23.71 8.24 -27.57
C GLN A 89 -24.92 8.09 -28.50
N GLN A 90 -24.83 7.19 -29.49
CA GLN A 90 -25.87 6.94 -30.48
C GLN A 90 -26.69 5.67 -30.20
N ALA A 91 -26.29 4.88 -29.20
CA ALA A 91 -26.98 3.68 -28.72
C ALA A 91 -27.78 3.98 -27.44
#